data_AF-A0A958K995-F1
#
_entry.id   AF-A0A958K995-F1
#
_cell.length_a   1.000
_cell.length_b   1.000
_cell.length_c   1.000
_cell.angle_alpha   90.00
_cell.angle_beta   90.00
_cell.angle_gamma   90.00
#
_symmetry.space_group_name_H-M   'P 1'
#
loop_
_entity.id
_entity.type
_entity.pdbx_description
1 polymer ?
#
loop_
_entity_poly.entity_id
_entity_poly.type
_entity_poly.pdbx_seq_one_letter_code
_entity_poly.pdbx_strand_id
1 'polypeptide(L)'
;TIYEMQEAWWRHLLLRWAKDSDPILSDLCKRLLERRLFKTVRVNSQDNHDELKNCAEKAVRECGLDPLYYLHEISTYDMHSSDSKQSLLVLLDNGRVAPISELEPLWNALTAESERAAKRWLVMPDQAKQIIGRMR
;
A
#
# COMPACT_ATOMS: atom_id res chain seq x y z
N THR A 1 18.51 18.20 -14.82
CA THR A 1 18.99 17.74 -13.49
C THR A 1 17.81 17.22 -12.68
N ILE A 2 17.95 16.26 -11.75
CA ILE A 2 16.81 15.75 -10.93
C ILE A 2 15.99 16.88 -10.28
N TYR A 3 16.62 18.02 -9.97
CA TYR A 3 15.99 19.22 -9.43
C TYR A 3 15.00 19.94 -10.36
N GLU A 4 14.97 19.62 -11.66
CA GLU A 4 14.04 20.20 -12.63
C GLU A 4 12.78 19.34 -12.82
N MET A 5 12.71 18.16 -12.21
CA MET A 5 11.53 17.31 -12.22
C MET A 5 10.43 17.91 -11.33
N GLN A 6 9.68 18.85 -11.91
CA GLN A 6 8.51 19.45 -11.30
C GLN A 6 7.23 18.68 -11.66
N GLU A 7 6.14 19.03 -10.99
CA GLU A 7 4.84 18.39 -11.23
C GLU A 7 4.39 18.48 -12.68
N ALA A 8 4.58 19.67 -13.27
CA ALA A 8 4.23 19.93 -14.67
C ALA A 8 4.98 19.00 -15.64
N TRP A 9 6.23 18.63 -15.33
CA TRP A 9 7.06 17.79 -16.18
C TRP A 9 6.54 16.34 -16.23
N TRP A 10 6.33 15.70 -15.07
CA TRP A 10 5.84 14.31 -15.07
C TRP A 10 4.40 14.22 -15.57
N ARG A 11 3.57 15.24 -15.30
CA ARG A 11 2.21 15.30 -15.83
C ARG A 11 2.19 15.41 -17.36
N HIS A 12 3.10 16.19 -17.94
CA HIS A 12 3.27 16.25 -19.40
C HIS A 12 3.65 14.88 -19.98
N LEU A 13 4.58 14.16 -19.34
CA LEU A 13 4.96 12.82 -19.77
C LEU A 13 3.80 11.82 -19.69
N LEU A 14 3.03 11.83 -18.61
CA LEU A 14 1.84 10.97 -18.50
C LEU A 14 0.81 11.25 -19.59
N LEU A 15 0.57 12.54 -19.91
CA LEU A 15 -0.35 12.92 -20.98
C LEU A 15 0.13 12.43 -22.35
N ARG A 16 1.45 12.42 -22.57
CA ARG A 16 2.07 11.88 -23.79
C ARG A 16 1.97 10.35 -23.82
N TRP A 17 2.34 9.68 -22.73
CA TRP A 17 2.33 8.21 -22.63
C TRP A 17 0.91 7.62 -22.65
N ALA A 18 -0.09 8.37 -22.19
CA ALA A 18 -1.50 8.00 -22.37
C ALA A 18 -1.94 7.90 -23.84
N LYS A 19 -1.13 8.36 -24.80
CA LYS A 19 -1.36 8.23 -26.25
C LYS A 19 -0.33 7.34 -26.94
N ASP A 20 0.50 6.65 -26.17
CA ASP A 20 1.51 5.75 -26.71
C ASP A 20 0.89 4.49 -27.33
N SER A 21 1.64 3.84 -28.21
CA SER A 21 1.27 2.58 -28.85
C SER A 21 1.31 1.38 -27.90
N ASP A 22 2.10 1.45 -26.82
CA ASP A 22 2.12 0.39 -25.81
C ASP A 22 0.80 0.41 -25.02
N PRO A 23 -0.02 -0.67 -25.11
CA PRO A 23 -1.32 -0.71 -24.47
C PRO A 23 -1.23 -0.71 -22.94
N ILE A 24 -0.18 -1.29 -22.36
CA ILE A 24 0.00 -1.37 -20.90
C ILE A 24 0.39 0.01 -20.37
N LEU A 25 1.41 0.63 -20.97
CA LEU A 25 1.87 1.97 -20.59
C LEU A 25 0.74 2.99 -20.75
N SER A 26 0.04 2.95 -21.89
CA SER A 26 -1.07 3.85 -22.19
C SER A 26 -2.21 3.71 -21.18
N ASP A 27 -2.61 2.48 -20.82
CA ASP A 27 -3.68 2.26 -19.85
C ASP A 27 -3.27 2.69 -18.43
N LEU A 28 -2.07 2.35 -17.96
CA LEU A 28 -1.59 2.77 -16.64
C LEU A 28 -1.54 4.30 -16.50
N CYS A 29 -1.10 5.00 -17.55
CA CYS A 29 -1.09 6.47 -17.56
C CYS A 29 -2.52 7.04 -17.53
N LYS A 30 -3.44 6.48 -18.33
CA LYS A 30 -4.86 6.88 -18.33
C LYS A 30 -5.50 6.64 -16.97
N ARG A 31 -5.23 5.51 -16.33
CA ARG A 31 -5.76 5.20 -14.99
C ARG A 31 -5.38 6.24 -13.96
N LEU A 32 -4.12 6.69 -13.98
CA LEU A 32 -3.65 7.73 -13.08
C LEU A 32 -4.33 9.09 -13.37
N LEU A 33 -4.44 9.47 -14.65
CA LEU A 33 -5.06 10.73 -15.08
C LEU A 33 -6.58 10.77 -14.82
N GLU A 34 -7.28 9.66 -15.01
CA GLU A 34 -8.74 9.52 -14.87
C GLU A 34 -9.16 9.04 -13.47
N ARG A 35 -8.20 8.91 -12.54
CA ARG A 35 -8.42 8.45 -11.16
C ARG A 35 -9.04 7.03 -11.07
N ARG A 36 -8.77 6.16 -12.05
CA ARG A 36 -9.12 4.73 -12.04
C ARG A 36 -8.08 3.90 -11.29
N LEU A 37 -7.88 4.22 -10.00
CA LEU A 37 -6.88 3.61 -9.14
C LEU A 37 -7.16 2.13 -8.84
N PHE A 38 -6.11 1.37 -8.62
CA PHE A 38 -6.22 -0.02 -8.16
C PHE A 38 -6.87 -0.11 -6.78
N LYS A 39 -7.53 -1.23 -6.54
CA LYS A 39 -8.19 -1.56 -5.28
C LYS A 39 -7.32 -2.52 -4.49
N THR A 40 -7.47 -2.45 -3.17
CA THR A 40 -6.75 -3.31 -2.24
C THR A 40 -7.67 -4.38 -1.66
N VAL A 41 -7.10 -5.58 -1.48
CA VAL A 41 -7.69 -6.71 -0.78
C VAL A 41 -6.73 -7.10 0.35
N ARG A 42 -7.23 -7.12 1.59
CA ARG A 42 -6.43 -7.52 2.74
C ARG A 42 -6.25 -9.03 2.75
N VAL A 43 -5.01 -9.47 2.95
CA VAL A 43 -4.68 -10.87 3.23
C VAL A 43 -4.79 -11.06 4.75
N ASN A 44 -5.74 -11.88 5.19
CA ASN A 44 -5.90 -12.21 6.60
C ASN A 44 -4.96 -13.36 6.99
N SER A 45 -4.61 -13.47 8.27
CA SER A 45 -3.72 -14.53 8.76
C SER A 45 -4.29 -15.95 8.60
N GLN A 46 -5.61 -16.07 8.40
CA GLN A 46 -6.30 -17.34 8.16
C GLN A 46 -6.40 -17.69 6.67
N ASP A 47 -6.11 -16.74 5.78
CA ASP A 47 -6.18 -16.98 4.34
C ASP A 47 -4.94 -17.78 3.88
N ASN A 48 -5.14 -18.75 3.00
CA ASN A 48 -4.02 -19.32 2.25
C ASN A 48 -3.54 -18.29 1.22
N HIS A 49 -2.41 -17.67 1.51
CA HIS A 49 -1.83 -16.60 0.71
C HIS A 49 -1.64 -16.99 -0.76
N ASP A 50 -1.12 -18.19 -1.01
CA ASP A 50 -0.77 -18.62 -2.37
C ASP A 50 -2.02 -18.91 -3.19
N GLU A 51 -3.06 -19.47 -2.57
CA GLU A 51 -4.37 -19.63 -3.21
C GLU A 51 -4.98 -18.27 -3.56
N LEU A 52 -4.96 -17.32 -2.64
CA LEU A 52 -5.50 -15.98 -2.88
C LEU A 52 -4.75 -15.25 -4.00
N LYS A 53 -3.42 -15.36 -4.02
CA LYS A 53 -2.59 -14.80 -5.09
C LYS A 53 -2.90 -15.47 -6.44
N ASN A 54 -3.03 -16.80 -6.47
CA ASN A 54 -3.37 -17.54 -7.68
C ASN A 54 -4.76 -17.17 -8.21
N CYS A 55 -5.75 -17.00 -7.32
CA CYS A 55 -7.08 -16.52 -7.68
C CYS A 55 -7.01 -15.09 -8.26
N ALA A 56 -6.21 -14.22 -7.66
CA ALA A 56 -6.02 -12.86 -8.15
C ALA A 56 -5.34 -12.81 -9.53
N GLU A 57 -4.31 -13.63 -9.76
CA GLU A 57 -3.69 -13.75 -11.08
C GLU A 57 -4.67 -14.22 -12.14
N LYS A 58 -5.51 -15.20 -11.83
CA LYS A 58 -6.56 -15.69 -12.75
C LYS A 58 -7.58 -14.59 -13.06
N ALA A 59 -8.07 -13.89 -12.04
CA ALA A 59 -9.03 -12.79 -12.22
C ALA A 59 -8.47 -11.65 -13.08
N VAL A 60 -7.18 -11.32 -12.92
CA VAL A 60 -6.50 -10.30 -13.76
C VAL A 60 -6.37 -10.79 -15.20
N ARG A 61 -5.97 -12.05 -15.42
CA ARG A 61 -5.89 -12.64 -16.77
C ARG A 61 -7.25 -12.73 -17.45
N GLU A 62 -8.32 -13.04 -16.72
CA GLU A 62 -9.69 -13.08 -17.23
C GLU A 62 -10.17 -11.70 -17.69
N CYS A 63 -9.65 -10.62 -17.10
CA CYS A 63 -9.89 -9.25 -17.54
C CYS A 63 -9.05 -8.85 -18.78
N GLY A 64 -8.23 -9.76 -19.34
CA GLY A 64 -7.32 -9.47 -20.44
C GLY A 64 -6.13 -8.58 -20.06
N LEU A 65 -5.79 -8.53 -18.77
CA LEU A 65 -4.69 -7.72 -18.24
C LEU A 65 -3.52 -8.63 -17.83
N ASP A 66 -2.31 -8.10 -17.92
CA ASP A 66 -1.10 -8.83 -17.53
C ASP A 66 -0.86 -8.73 -16.00
N PRO A 67 -0.90 -9.84 -15.24
CA PRO A 67 -0.61 -9.81 -13.81
C PRO A 67 0.71 -9.17 -13.43
N LEU A 68 1.73 -9.18 -14.31
CA LEU A 68 3.02 -8.56 -14.06
C LEU A 68 2.91 -7.05 -13.75
N TYR A 69 1.96 -6.38 -14.39
CA TYR A 69 1.75 -4.93 -14.28
C TYR A 69 0.51 -4.54 -13.48
N TYR A 70 -0.46 -5.45 -13.39
CA TYR A 70 -1.78 -5.18 -12.80
C TYR A 70 -2.01 -5.92 -11.48
N LEU A 71 -1.05 -6.70 -10.98
CA LEU A 71 -1.14 -7.35 -9.68
C LEU A 71 0.13 -7.09 -8.86
N HIS A 72 -0.04 -6.50 -7.68
CA HIS A 72 1.06 -6.29 -6.74
C HIS A 72 0.69 -6.72 -5.34
N GLU A 73 1.66 -7.26 -4.61
CA GLU A 73 1.57 -7.48 -3.18
C GLU A 73 2.32 -6.37 -2.46
N ILE A 74 1.67 -5.72 -1.49
CA ILE A 74 2.27 -4.69 -0.66
C ILE A 74 2.20 -5.17 0.79
N SER A 75 3.36 -5.24 1.44
CA SER A 75 3.46 -5.33 2.88
C SER A 75 3.76 -3.94 3.44
N THR A 76 2.92 -3.45 4.35
CA THR A 76 3.39 -2.40 5.27
C THR A 76 3.92 -3.04 6.51
N TYR A 77 5.19 -2.80 6.75
CA TYR A 77 5.74 -2.84 8.09
C TYR A 77 5.44 -1.49 8.71
N ASP A 78 4.79 -1.50 9.87
CA ASP A 78 4.66 -0.29 10.66
C ASP A 78 6.06 0.01 11.22
N MET A 79 6.82 0.85 10.51
CA MET A 79 8.22 1.17 10.83
C MET A 79 8.36 1.79 12.24
N HIS A 80 7.27 2.35 12.78
CA HIS A 80 7.21 2.97 14.10
C HIS A 80 6.91 1.99 15.24
N SER A 81 6.62 0.73 14.92
CA SER A 81 6.17 -0.26 15.91
C SER A 81 7.32 -1.02 16.58
N SER A 82 8.45 -1.21 15.90
CA SER A 82 9.51 -2.11 16.38
C SER A 82 10.67 -1.43 17.09
N ASP A 83 10.75 -0.10 17.07
CA ASP A 83 11.86 0.62 17.67
C ASP A 83 11.40 1.33 18.95
N SER A 84 11.61 0.68 20.09
CA SER A 84 11.44 1.30 21.41
C SER A 84 12.23 2.61 21.56
N LYS A 85 13.26 2.81 20.71
CA LYS A 85 14.06 4.04 20.59
C LYS A 85 13.33 5.22 19.94
N GLN A 86 12.18 5.01 19.29
CA GLN A 86 11.32 6.08 18.73
C GLN A 86 10.21 6.53 19.70
N SER A 87 10.18 6.00 20.92
CA SER A 87 9.21 6.44 21.93
C SER A 87 9.38 7.94 22.21
N LEU A 88 8.29 8.69 22.16
CA LEU A 88 8.27 10.10 22.52
C LEU A 88 8.79 10.28 23.95
N LEU A 89 9.75 11.19 24.12
CA LEU A 89 10.33 11.52 25.42
C LEU A 89 9.50 12.59 26.12
N VAL A 90 9.27 12.42 27.41
CA VAL A 90 8.51 13.34 28.27
C VAL A 90 9.46 13.93 29.32
N LEU A 91 9.47 15.25 29.44
CA LEU A 91 10.14 15.97 30.51
C LEU A 91 9.17 16.09 31.70
N LEU A 92 9.54 15.50 32.83
CA LEU A 92 8.78 15.56 34.07
C LEU A 92 9.14 16.83 34.87
N ASP A 93 8.25 17.24 35.77
CA ASP A 93 8.42 18.43 36.62
C ASP A 93 9.69 18.39 37.50
N ASN A 94 10.19 17.19 37.80
CA ASN A 94 11.44 16.97 38.54
C ASN A 94 12.70 17.08 37.64
N GLY A 95 12.57 17.46 36.38
CA GLY A 95 13.65 17.57 35.42
C GLY A 95 14.09 16.25 34.79
N ARG A 96 13.46 15.12 35.15
CA ARG A 96 13.77 13.81 34.57
C ARG A 96 13.13 13.67 33.18
N VAL A 97 13.89 13.16 32.22
CA VAL A 97 13.38 12.76 30.90
C VAL A 97 13.17 11.25 30.90
N ALA A 98 11.97 10.80 30.53
CA ALA A 98 11.64 9.38 30.42
C ALA A 98 10.75 9.13 29.18
N PRO A 99 10.78 7.94 28.57
CA PRO A 99 9.92 7.61 27.45
C PRO A 99 8.46 7.46 27.89
N ILE A 100 7.51 7.90 27.05
CA ILE A 100 6.07 7.85 27.33
C ILE A 100 5.56 6.42 27.59
N SER A 101 6.18 5.42 26.95
CA SER A 101 5.86 3.99 27.10
C SER A 101 6.11 3.45 28.51
N GLU A 102 7.02 4.06 29.28
CA GLU A 102 7.26 3.72 30.68
C GLU A 102 6.30 4.43 31.65
N LEU A 103 5.70 5.53 31.22
CA LEU A 103 4.86 6.39 32.06
C LEU A 103 3.37 6.10 31.91
N GLU A 104 2.92 5.76 30.70
CA GLU A 104 1.50 5.62 30.36
C GLU A 104 1.16 4.22 29.83
N PRO A 105 0.45 3.38 30.60
CA PRO A 105 0.03 2.06 30.17
C PRO A 105 -0.87 2.06 28.92
N LEU A 106 -1.64 3.13 28.73
CA LEU A 106 -2.53 3.29 27.57
C LEU A 106 -1.73 3.40 26.26
N TRP A 107 -0.52 3.97 26.30
CA TRP A 107 0.36 4.04 25.14
C TRP A 107 0.68 2.62 24.62
N ASN A 108 1.05 1.72 25.54
CA ASN A 108 1.38 0.33 25.19
C ASN A 108 0.16 -0.43 24.64
N ALA A 109 -1.05 -0.15 25.14
CA ALA A 109 -2.28 -0.74 24.61
C ALA A 109 -2.57 -0.28 23.16
N LEU A 110 -2.29 0.99 22.83
CA LEU A 110 -2.47 1.54 21.49
C LEU A 110 -1.42 1.05 20.50
N THR A 111 -0.15 0.89 20.92
CA THR A 111 0.95 0.46 20.04
C THR A 111 1.02 -1.07 19.87
N ALA A 112 0.53 -1.84 20.84
CA ALA A 112 0.54 -3.31 20.75
C ALA A 112 -0.33 -3.89 19.62
N GLU A 113 -1.26 -3.11 19.05
CA GLU A 113 -2.07 -3.51 17.88
C GLU A 113 -1.34 -3.27 16.55
N SER A 114 -0.46 -2.25 16.48
CA SER A 114 0.40 -1.99 15.32
C SER A 114 1.53 -3.02 15.16
N GLU A 115 2.09 -3.52 16.26
CA GLU A 115 3.24 -4.43 16.28
C GLU A 115 2.94 -5.84 15.78
N ARG A 116 1.68 -6.31 15.88
CA ARG A 116 1.34 -7.73 15.74
C ARG A 116 0.98 -8.19 14.33
N ALA A 117 0.89 -7.30 13.35
CA ALA A 117 0.46 -7.71 12.01
C ALA A 117 1.25 -7.00 10.93
N ALA A 118 2.18 -7.72 10.30
CA ALA A 118 2.59 -7.41 8.93
C ALA A 118 1.33 -7.45 8.06
N LYS A 119 0.75 -6.28 7.79
CA LYS A 119 -0.45 -6.16 6.98
C LYS A 119 -0.02 -6.34 5.53
N ARG A 120 -0.49 -7.43 4.93
CA ARG A 120 -0.32 -7.71 3.50
C ARG A 120 -1.59 -7.35 2.75
N TRP A 121 -1.41 -6.69 1.61
CA TRP A 121 -2.49 -6.37 0.69
C TRP A 121 -2.13 -6.81 -0.71
N LEU A 122 -3.10 -7.40 -1.40
CA LEU A 122 -3.06 -7.55 -2.84
C LEU A 122 -3.71 -6.33 -3.48
N VAL A 123 -3.07 -5.80 -4.50
CA VAL A 123 -3.46 -4.58 -5.21
C VAL A 123 -3.71 -4.93 -6.67
N MET A 124 -4.91 -4.63 -7.15
CA MET A 124 -5.38 -5.02 -8.48
C MET A 124 -6.45 -4.08 -9.02
N PRO A 125 -6.72 -4.08 -10.34
CA PRO A 125 -7.87 -3.39 -10.95
C PRO A 125 -9.21 -3.73 -10.28
N ASP A 126 -10.13 -2.78 -10.31
CA ASP A 126 -11.48 -2.96 -9.78
C ASP A 126 -12.22 -4.14 -10.42
N GLN A 127 -12.04 -4.35 -11.72
CA GLN A 127 -12.64 -5.47 -12.46
C GLN A 127 -12.17 -6.82 -11.92
N ALA A 128 -10.87 -6.99 -11.68
CA ALA A 128 -10.31 -8.21 -11.11
C ALA A 128 -10.78 -8.43 -9.67
N LYS A 129 -10.90 -7.37 -8.87
CA LYS A 129 -11.44 -7.46 -7.52
C LYS A 129 -12.89 -7.95 -7.48
N GLN A 130 -13.73 -7.49 -8.41
CA GLN A 130 -15.12 -7.91 -8.52
C GLN A 130 -15.23 -9.42 -8.79
N ILE A 131 -14.34 -9.97 -9.62
CA ILE A 131 -14.28 -11.42 -9.93
C ILE A 131 -13.92 -12.25 -8.69
N ILE A 132 -13.00 -11.78 -7.85
CA ILE A 132 -12.62 -12.47 -6.60
C ILE A 132 -13.76 -12.47 -5.57
N GLY A 133 -14.78 -11.63 -5.74
CA GLY A 133 -15.97 -11.60 -4.88
C GLY A 133 -15.75 -11.06 -3.47
N ARG A 134 -14.54 -10.58 -3.14
CA ARG A 134 -14.24 -9.88 -1.89
C ARG A 134 -14.64 -8.41 -2.00
N MET A 135 -15.94 -8.14 -1.92
CA MET A 135 -16.47 -6.80 -1.68
C MET A 135 -16.12 -6.40 -0.24
N ARG A 136 -15.66 -5.16 -0.08
CA ARG A 136 -15.41 -4.60 1.24
C ARG A 136 -16.70 -4.00 1.75
#